data_AF-A0A5J5D5Y5-F1
#
_entry.id   AF-A0A5J5D5Y5-F1
#
_cell.length_a   1.000
_cell.length_b   1.000
_cell.length_c   1.000
_cell.angle_alpha   90.00
_cell.angle_beta   90.00
_cell.angle_gamma   90.00
#
_symmetry.space_group_name_H-M   'P 1'
#
loop_
_entity.id
_entity.type
_entity.pdbx_description
1 polymer ?
#
loop_
_entity_poly.entity_id
_entity_poly.type
_entity_poly.pdbx_seq_one_letter_code
_entity_poly.pdbx_strand_id
1 'polypeptide(L)'
;MMDSEVSVLLHCAAWRGLLESQVQVELSERFNRQTDPALERQIEEVWTERVSKESWLFNGMKFRLHSFCLASSCSVSPKHQSCTHPPLIPFLDLAEEPEGELQDSRQRMEENLCVTDSVQEAVQTNLDKRNRPGNQRENVDSVCALSRASSGYSESKSITAEHPSKNTEDQGTGHLLTLRLGLTCYKDYLGTNWSSRVAELRQHGEVEFGDPLALLAQPLGVGAVLCTDDGQVVLIRRSQRVAEAGGLLDIPGGHPEPKV
;
A
#
# COMPACT_ATOMS: atom_id res chain seq x y z
N MET A 1 -4.23 -1.37 21.41
CA MET A 1 -3.52 -2.46 20.70
C MET A 1 -3.36 -1.97 19.26
N MET A 2 -2.12 -1.80 18.78
CA MET A 2 -1.90 -1.44 17.38
C MET A 2 -2.06 -2.68 16.51
N ASP A 3 -2.62 -2.51 15.32
CA ASP A 3 -2.74 -3.59 14.33
C ASP A 3 -1.34 -3.91 13.79
N SER A 4 -0.90 -5.16 13.92
CA SER A 4 0.44 -5.60 13.48
C SER A 4 0.52 -5.83 11.97
N GLU A 5 -0.61 -5.91 11.27
CA GLU A 5 -0.65 -6.21 9.83
C GLU A 5 -0.56 -4.95 8.97
N VAL A 6 -0.76 -3.76 9.54
CA VAL A 6 -0.80 -2.49 8.81
C VAL A 6 0.16 -1.47 9.42
N SER A 7 1.05 -0.94 8.58
CA SER A 7 1.92 0.20 8.92
C SER A 7 1.59 1.42 8.06
N VAL A 8 1.44 2.59 8.67
CA VAL A 8 1.25 3.85 7.95
C VAL A 8 2.60 4.41 7.53
N LEU A 9 2.87 4.45 6.22
CA LEU A 9 4.12 4.99 5.67
C LEU A 9 4.06 6.53 5.52
N LEU A 10 2.94 7.05 5.03
CA LEU A 10 2.76 8.47 4.75
C LEU A 10 1.36 8.91 5.21
N HIS A 11 1.28 10.05 5.90
CA HIS A 11 0.03 10.64 6.34
C HIS A 11 -0.13 12.06 5.81
N CYS A 12 -1.12 12.28 4.95
CA CYS A 12 -1.33 13.56 4.25
C CYS A 12 -2.43 14.45 4.85
N ALA A 13 -2.90 14.18 6.08
CA ALA A 13 -4.02 14.94 6.65
C ALA A 13 -3.70 16.43 6.89
N ALA A 14 -2.43 16.78 7.08
CA ALA A 14 -2.01 18.18 7.22
C ALA A 14 -2.41 19.04 6.00
N TRP A 15 -2.52 18.42 4.83
CA TRP A 15 -2.95 19.06 3.58
C TRP A 15 -4.42 18.79 3.23
N ARG A 16 -5.16 18.05 4.07
CA ARG A 16 -6.51 17.52 3.80
C ARG A 16 -6.57 16.62 2.55
N GLY A 17 -5.48 15.89 2.31
CA GLY A 17 -5.23 15.19 1.05
C GLY A 17 -4.36 16.02 0.11
N LEU A 18 -3.85 15.39 -0.93
CA LEU A 18 -3.06 16.06 -1.97
C LEU A 18 -3.81 15.99 -3.29
N LEU A 19 -3.81 17.09 -4.03
CA LEU A 19 -4.28 17.12 -5.41
C LEU A 19 -3.27 16.45 -6.33
N GLU A 20 -3.72 15.95 -7.48
CA GLU A 20 -2.85 15.36 -8.50
C GLU A 20 -1.70 16.31 -8.90
N SER A 21 -2.00 17.60 -9.09
CA SER A 21 -1.00 18.63 -9.42
C SER A 21 0.07 18.86 -8.34
N GLN A 22 -0.18 18.41 -7.10
CA GLN A 22 0.75 18.53 -5.97
C GLN A 22 1.63 17.29 -5.80
N VAL A 23 1.40 16.24 -6.62
CA VAL A 23 2.17 15.00 -6.58
C VAL A 23 3.00 14.88 -7.85
N GLN A 24 4.31 14.78 -7.67
CA GLN A 24 5.25 14.46 -8.73
C GLN A 24 5.60 12.98 -8.68
N VAL A 25 5.80 12.37 -9.85
CA VAL A 25 6.28 10.99 -9.99
C VAL A 25 7.66 10.99 -10.61
N GLU A 26 8.56 10.22 -10.03
CA GLU A 26 9.89 9.93 -10.53
C GLU A 26 9.96 8.44 -10.87
N LEU A 27 9.69 8.11 -12.14
CA LEU A 27 9.72 6.74 -12.65
C LEU A 27 11.10 6.41 -13.22
N SER A 28 11.78 5.39 -12.70
CA SER A 28 13.11 5.00 -13.16
C SER A 28 13.46 3.57 -12.81
N GLU A 29 14.24 2.90 -13.67
CA GLU A 29 14.73 1.54 -13.43
C GLU A 29 15.59 1.40 -12.17
N ARG A 30 16.22 2.49 -11.70
CA ARG A 30 16.96 2.47 -10.41
C ARG A 30 16.07 2.20 -9.21
N PHE A 31 14.76 2.34 -9.37
CA PHE A 31 13.75 2.08 -8.34
C PHE A 31 13.11 0.69 -8.49
N ASN A 32 13.57 -0.12 -9.45
CA ASN A 32 13.15 -1.50 -9.59
C ASN A 32 13.69 -2.34 -8.43
N ARG A 33 13.16 -3.56 -8.32
CA ARG A 33 13.64 -4.58 -7.40
C ARG A 33 15.09 -4.94 -7.74
N GLN A 34 15.93 -5.14 -6.71
CA GLN A 34 17.26 -5.70 -6.88
C GLN A 34 17.16 -7.18 -7.28
N THR A 35 18.00 -7.61 -8.21
CA THR A 35 17.98 -8.96 -8.77
C THR A 35 19.15 -9.77 -8.25
N ASP A 36 18.88 -11.02 -7.89
CA ASP A 36 19.90 -12.03 -7.56
C ASP A 36 19.70 -13.25 -8.48
N PRO A 37 20.75 -13.79 -9.14
CA PRO A 37 20.59 -14.92 -10.06
C PRO A 37 19.93 -16.16 -9.46
N ALA A 38 20.11 -16.44 -8.17
CA ALA A 38 19.45 -17.57 -7.53
C ALA A 38 17.95 -17.28 -7.33
N LEU A 39 17.61 -16.09 -6.85
CA LEU A 39 16.24 -15.60 -6.72
C LEU A 39 15.51 -15.60 -8.07
N GLU A 40 16.11 -15.10 -9.15
CA GLU A 40 15.45 -15.05 -10.46
C GLU A 40 15.10 -16.46 -10.98
N ARG A 41 15.98 -17.46 -10.76
CA ARG A 41 15.66 -18.86 -11.10
C ARG A 41 14.47 -19.37 -10.30
N GLN A 42 14.39 -19.04 -9.02
CA GLN A 42 13.29 -19.46 -8.16
C GLN A 42 11.97 -18.80 -8.55
N ILE A 43 11.99 -17.51 -8.92
CA ILE A 43 10.81 -16.81 -9.46
C ILE A 43 10.34 -17.50 -10.76
N GLU A 44 11.26 -17.88 -11.65
CA GLU A 44 10.92 -18.62 -12.87
C GLU A 44 10.33 -20.00 -12.59
N GLU A 45 10.89 -20.75 -11.64
CA GLU A 45 10.40 -22.07 -11.24
C GLU A 45 8.97 -21.97 -10.69
N VAL A 46 8.72 -21.05 -9.75
CA VAL A 46 7.39 -20.80 -9.17
C VAL A 46 6.38 -20.43 -10.27
N TRP A 47 6.77 -19.55 -11.19
CA TRP A 47 5.89 -19.11 -12.28
C TRP A 47 5.58 -20.25 -13.25
N THR A 48 6.60 -21.01 -13.65
CA THR A 48 6.47 -22.15 -14.56
C THR A 48 5.55 -23.21 -13.97
N GLU A 49 5.74 -23.55 -12.69
CA GLU A 49 4.87 -24.48 -11.99
C GLU A 49 3.42 -23.97 -11.96
N ARG A 50 3.22 -22.68 -11.64
CA ARG A 50 1.89 -22.09 -11.56
C ARG A 50 1.16 -22.11 -12.91
N VAL A 51 1.81 -21.66 -13.98
CA VAL A 51 1.24 -21.63 -15.33
C VAL A 51 1.00 -23.06 -15.87
N SER A 52 1.78 -24.06 -15.43
CA SER A 52 1.52 -25.46 -15.80
C SER A 52 0.19 -25.99 -15.27
N LYS A 53 -0.27 -25.48 -14.13
CA LYS A 53 -1.55 -25.85 -13.50
C LYS A 53 -2.71 -24.97 -14.00
N GLU A 54 -2.43 -23.69 -14.24
CA GLU A 54 -3.41 -22.66 -14.58
C GLU A 54 -2.95 -21.91 -15.84
N SER A 55 -3.05 -22.57 -17.01
CA SER A 55 -2.47 -22.08 -18.26
C SER A 55 -3.11 -20.80 -18.81
N TRP A 56 -4.22 -20.35 -18.23
CA TRP A 56 -4.87 -19.08 -18.56
C TRP A 56 -4.29 -17.89 -17.80
N LEU A 57 -3.40 -18.12 -16.82
CA LEU A 57 -2.71 -17.04 -16.13
C LEU A 57 -1.76 -16.31 -17.09
N PHE A 58 -1.68 -15.01 -16.92
CA PHE A 58 -0.78 -14.14 -17.67
C PHE A 58 -0.02 -13.23 -16.71
N ASN A 59 1.17 -12.81 -17.12
CA ASN A 59 1.97 -11.87 -16.34
C ASN A 59 1.56 -10.43 -16.69
N GLY A 60 1.17 -9.65 -15.68
CA GLY A 60 0.82 -8.23 -15.83
C GLY A 60 1.90 -7.33 -15.25
N MET A 61 2.21 -6.24 -15.95
CA MET A 61 3.13 -5.20 -15.45
C MET A 61 2.47 -4.38 -14.34
N LYS A 62 3.27 -3.92 -13.36
CA LYS A 62 2.83 -3.12 -12.22
C LYS A 62 3.86 -2.05 -11.90
N PHE A 63 3.43 -0.98 -11.24
CA PHE A 63 4.35 -0.02 -10.63
C PHE A 63 4.91 -0.59 -9.31
N ARG A 64 6.20 -0.38 -9.04
CA ARG A 64 6.83 -0.68 -7.75
C ARG A 64 6.95 0.61 -6.95
N LEU A 65 6.46 0.62 -5.71
CA LEU A 65 6.76 1.75 -4.81
C LEU A 65 8.15 1.54 -4.20
N HIS A 66 9.09 2.44 -4.50
CA HIS A 66 10.41 2.42 -3.88
C HIS A 66 10.46 3.31 -2.64
N SER A 67 10.08 4.58 -2.79
CA SER A 67 10.11 5.54 -1.69
C SER A 67 9.27 6.78 -2.04
N PHE A 68 9.11 7.68 -1.08
CA PHE A 68 8.51 8.98 -1.31
C PHE A 68 9.27 10.05 -0.52
N CYS A 69 9.13 11.31 -0.94
CA CYS A 69 9.67 12.46 -0.25
C CYS A 69 8.64 13.58 -0.22
N LEU A 70 8.42 14.16 0.96
CA LEU A 70 7.66 15.40 1.08
C LEU A 70 8.60 16.57 0.79
N ALA A 71 8.10 17.58 0.07
CA ALA A 71 8.82 18.84 -0.04
C ALA A 71 9.00 19.41 1.37
N SER A 72 10.24 19.69 1.76
CA SER A 72 10.50 20.49 2.95
C SER A 72 9.73 21.79 2.77
N SER A 73 8.74 22.03 3.62
CA SER A 73 8.08 23.32 3.68
C SER A 73 9.20 24.35 3.86
N CYS A 74 9.48 25.17 2.85
CA CYS A 74 10.19 26.41 3.10
C CYS A 74 9.40 27.10 4.21
N SER A 75 10.07 27.29 5.34
CA SER A 75 9.51 27.76 6.60
C SER A 75 8.70 29.04 6.41
N VAL A 76 7.39 28.90 6.20
CA VAL A 76 6.44 29.90 6.59
C VAL A 76 5.81 29.35 7.85
N SER A 77 6.49 29.59 8.98
CA SER A 77 5.91 29.39 10.30
C SER A 77 4.53 30.07 10.28
N PRO A 78 3.43 29.35 10.58
CA PRO A 78 2.18 30.02 10.87
C PRO A 78 2.48 30.91 12.08
N LYS A 79 2.43 32.23 11.91
CA LYS A 79 2.38 33.13 13.06
C LYS A 79 1.10 32.76 13.80
N HIS A 80 1.23 31.93 14.83
CA HIS A 80 0.23 31.83 15.86
C HIS A 80 0.01 33.25 16.38
N GLN A 81 -1.11 33.88 16.01
CA GLN A 81 -1.65 34.96 16.81
C GLN A 81 -2.01 34.31 18.15
N SER A 82 -1.19 34.60 19.16
CA SER A 82 -1.46 34.18 20.53
C SER A 82 -2.74 34.86 21.00
N CYS A 83 -3.81 34.09 21.16
CA CYS A 83 -4.95 34.53 21.97
C CYS A 83 -4.48 34.69 23.41
N THR A 84 -4.59 35.91 23.91
CA THR A 84 -4.40 36.31 25.30
C THR A 84 -5.48 35.66 26.17
N HIS A 85 -5.08 34.77 27.08
CA HIS A 85 -5.86 34.45 28.27
C HIS A 85 -4.97 34.64 29.52
N PRO A 86 -5.46 35.31 30.58
CA PRO A 86 -4.70 35.57 31.80
C PRO A 86 -4.58 34.32 32.71
N PRO A 87 -3.58 34.28 33.61
CA PRO A 87 -3.19 33.08 34.33
C PRO A 87 -4.05 32.87 35.59
N LEU A 88 -4.36 31.62 35.92
CA LEU A 88 -4.78 31.21 37.25
C LEU A 88 -3.77 30.22 37.84
N ILE A 89 -3.47 30.47 39.12
CA ILE A 89 -2.38 30.02 39.98
C ILE A 89 -2.55 28.54 40.44
N PRO A 90 -1.48 27.84 40.87
CA PRO A 90 -1.45 26.41 41.15
C PRO A 90 -1.97 26.05 42.54
N PHE A 91 -2.55 24.86 42.68
CA PHE A 91 -2.82 24.22 43.97
C PHE A 91 -1.80 23.11 44.23
N LEU A 92 -1.11 23.22 45.35
CA LEU A 92 -0.31 22.22 46.04
C LEU A 92 -0.96 21.95 47.42
N ASP A 93 -0.46 20.90 48.09
CA ASP A 93 -0.79 20.34 49.42
C ASP A 93 -1.84 19.21 49.44
N LEU A 94 -1.67 18.07 50.13
CA LEU A 94 -0.67 17.65 51.14
C LEU A 94 -0.64 16.11 51.27
N ALA A 95 0.40 15.64 51.95
CA ALA A 95 0.83 14.26 52.23
C ALA A 95 -0.16 13.38 53.04
N GLU A 96 0.14 12.07 53.12
CA GLU A 96 0.55 11.36 54.36
C GLU A 96 0.95 9.89 54.04
N GLU A 97 2.15 9.49 54.50
CA GLU A 97 2.60 8.11 54.74
C GLU A 97 2.20 7.70 56.17
N PRO A 98 2.19 6.39 56.53
CA PRO A 98 3.34 5.92 57.33
C PRO A 98 3.77 4.45 57.10
N GLU A 99 5.10 4.29 57.07
CA GLU A 99 5.98 3.40 57.87
C GLU A 99 5.59 1.93 58.18
N GLY A 100 6.57 1.04 57.96
CA GLY A 100 6.64 -0.27 58.64
C GLY A 100 7.61 -1.29 58.01
N GLU A 101 8.84 -1.33 58.51
CA GLU A 101 10.00 -2.17 58.14
C GLU A 101 9.77 -3.71 58.22
N LEU A 102 10.47 -4.51 57.39
CA LEU A 102 11.67 -5.27 57.80
C LEU A 102 12.25 -6.18 56.68
N GLN A 103 13.57 -6.31 56.78
CA GLN A 103 14.61 -7.05 56.05
C GLN A 103 14.25 -8.50 55.61
N ASP A 104 14.80 -9.01 54.50
CA ASP A 104 16.10 -9.71 54.50
C ASP A 104 16.55 -10.22 53.10
N SER A 105 17.88 -10.22 52.96
CA SER A 105 18.82 -10.78 51.99
C SER A 105 18.44 -12.02 51.16
N ARG A 106 18.79 -12.02 49.85
CA ARG A 106 19.76 -12.94 49.17
C ARG A 106 19.52 -13.12 47.66
N GLN A 107 20.58 -12.83 46.90
CA GLN A 107 21.16 -13.63 45.80
C GLN A 107 20.26 -14.43 44.82
N ARG A 108 20.47 -14.06 43.53
CA ARG A 108 20.87 -14.93 42.39
C ARG A 108 19.78 -15.43 41.43
N MET A 109 19.97 -15.01 40.16
CA MET A 109 19.58 -15.62 38.87
C MET A 109 18.41 -16.59 38.86
N GLU A 110 17.32 -16.18 38.21
CA GLU A 110 16.34 -17.09 37.61
C GLU A 110 16.66 -17.27 36.11
N GLU A 111 16.99 -18.51 35.75
CA GLU A 111 16.45 -19.12 34.53
C GLU A 111 14.92 -19.12 34.66
N ASN A 112 14.19 -18.83 33.57
CA ASN A 112 12.97 -19.57 33.28
C ASN A 112 12.61 -19.47 31.79
N LEU A 113 12.62 -20.64 31.18
CA LEU A 113 11.86 -21.02 30.00
C LEU A 113 10.41 -20.55 30.11
N CYS A 114 9.84 -20.05 29.01
CA CYS A 114 8.40 -20.17 28.79
C CYS A 114 8.14 -20.54 27.34
N VAL A 115 7.67 -21.78 27.19
CA VAL A 115 6.96 -22.33 26.04
C VAL A 115 5.69 -21.52 25.84
N THR A 116 5.48 -20.96 24.65
CA THR A 116 4.13 -20.92 24.08
C THR A 116 4.20 -21.27 22.61
N ASP A 117 3.49 -22.34 22.30
CA ASP A 117 3.38 -23.00 21.03
C ASP A 117 2.11 -22.51 20.33
N SER A 118 2.13 -22.57 19.00
CA SER A 118 0.96 -22.83 18.14
C SER A 118 -0.14 -21.77 18.00
N VAL A 119 0.00 -20.83 17.05
CA VAL A 119 -1.10 -20.46 16.12
C VAL A 119 -0.50 -19.99 14.78
N GLN A 120 -0.11 -20.89 13.87
CA GLN A 120 0.16 -20.47 12.47
C GLN A 120 0.00 -21.57 11.39
N GLU A 121 -0.69 -22.67 11.69
CA GLU A 121 -0.89 -23.79 10.74
C GLU A 121 -2.30 -23.85 10.07
N ALA A 122 -3.08 -22.77 10.09
CA ALA A 122 -4.47 -22.83 9.60
C ALA A 122 -4.70 -22.36 8.15
N VAL A 123 -3.72 -21.72 7.48
CA VAL A 123 -3.94 -21.16 6.13
C VAL A 123 -3.49 -22.10 5.01
N GLN A 124 -2.66 -23.09 5.31
CA GLN A 124 -2.01 -23.93 4.29
C GLN A 124 -2.79 -25.20 3.91
N THR A 125 -3.84 -25.59 4.64
CA THR A 125 -4.50 -26.89 4.46
C THR A 125 -5.62 -26.95 3.40
N ASN A 126 -5.88 -25.87 2.66
CA ASN A 126 -6.96 -25.86 1.66
C ASN A 126 -6.53 -26.17 0.21
N LEU A 127 -5.23 -26.31 -0.06
CA LEU A 127 -4.73 -26.58 -1.42
C LEU A 127 -4.73 -28.06 -1.85
N ASP A 128 -4.92 -29.01 -0.92
CA ASP A 128 -4.85 -30.45 -1.24
C ASP A 128 -6.20 -31.20 -1.27
N LYS A 129 -7.35 -30.56 -1.02
CA LYS A 129 -8.65 -31.28 -0.89
C LYS A 129 -9.63 -31.14 -2.05
N ARG A 130 -9.23 -30.61 -3.21
CA ARG A 130 -10.18 -30.42 -4.32
C ARG A 130 -9.78 -31.07 -5.65
N ASN A 131 -9.30 -32.31 -5.58
CA ASN A 131 -9.20 -33.18 -6.75
C ASN A 131 -10.26 -34.29 -6.70
N ARG A 132 -11.47 -33.98 -7.19
CA ARG A 132 -12.39 -34.98 -7.77
C ARG A 132 -13.29 -34.33 -8.83
N PRO A 133 -13.41 -34.89 -10.05
CA PRO A 133 -14.21 -34.31 -11.11
C PRO A 133 -15.67 -34.71 -10.93
N GLY A 134 -16.55 -33.71 -10.81
CA GLY A 134 -18.00 -33.87 -10.92
C GLY A 134 -18.47 -33.28 -12.23
N ASN A 135 -18.73 -34.13 -13.22
CA ASN A 135 -19.43 -33.79 -14.45
C ASN A 135 -20.83 -33.26 -14.12
N GLN A 136 -21.17 -32.07 -14.59
CA GLN A 136 -22.45 -31.82 -15.27
C GLN A 136 -22.42 -30.49 -16.01
N ARG A 137 -23.01 -30.54 -17.20
CA ARG A 137 -22.94 -29.62 -18.32
C ARG A 137 -24.36 -29.11 -18.51
N GLU A 138 -24.61 -27.81 -18.40
CA GLU A 138 -25.78 -27.20 -18.99
C GLU A 138 -25.43 -25.85 -19.63
N ASN A 139 -25.89 -25.76 -20.88
CA ASN A 139 -25.76 -24.74 -21.90
C ASN A 139 -26.90 -23.72 -21.70
N VAL A 140 -26.69 -22.41 -21.87
CA VAL A 140 -27.63 -21.50 -22.57
C VAL A 140 -26.88 -20.25 -23.05
N ASP A 141 -26.91 -20.04 -24.36
CA ASP A 141 -26.51 -18.84 -25.09
C ASP A 141 -27.46 -17.64 -24.83
N SER A 142 -26.94 -16.40 -24.86
CA SER A 142 -27.69 -15.29 -25.47
C SER A 142 -26.78 -14.17 -25.94
N VAL A 143 -26.85 -13.95 -27.25
CA VAL A 143 -26.29 -12.85 -28.04
C VAL A 143 -27.15 -11.60 -27.85
N CYS A 144 -26.53 -10.40 -27.88
CA CYS A 144 -27.13 -9.23 -28.54
C CYS A 144 -26.06 -8.19 -28.89
N ALA A 145 -25.93 -7.94 -30.19
CA ALA A 145 -25.17 -6.87 -30.79
C ALA A 145 -26.06 -5.63 -30.98
N LEU A 146 -25.50 -4.42 -30.89
CA LEU A 146 -25.98 -3.26 -31.66
C LEU A 146 -24.92 -2.17 -31.78
N SER A 147 -25.09 -1.42 -32.87
CA SER A 147 -24.13 -0.71 -33.70
C SER A 147 -23.88 0.77 -33.37
N ARG A 148 -22.67 1.22 -33.73
CA ARG A 148 -22.25 2.50 -34.35
C ARG A 148 -23.28 3.66 -34.41
N ALA A 149 -22.82 4.86 -34.03
CA ALA A 149 -22.86 6.04 -34.90
C ALA A 149 -21.85 7.12 -34.44
N SER A 150 -21.22 7.73 -35.44
CA SER A 150 -20.23 8.79 -35.40
C SER A 150 -20.92 10.15 -35.59
N SER A 151 -20.40 11.23 -35.01
CA SER A 151 -20.77 12.59 -35.41
C SER A 151 -19.57 13.52 -35.19
N GLY A 152 -18.97 13.96 -36.30
CA GLY A 152 -17.96 15.00 -36.31
C GLY A 152 -18.58 16.37 -36.05
N TYR A 153 -17.79 17.27 -35.48
CA TYR A 153 -18.13 18.68 -35.38
C TYR A 153 -16.96 19.52 -35.86
N SER A 154 -17.32 20.52 -36.66
CA SER A 154 -16.46 21.25 -37.58
C SER A 154 -15.73 22.42 -36.92
N GLU A 155 -14.56 22.70 -37.48
CA GLU A 155 -13.66 23.81 -37.19
C GLU A 155 -14.22 25.15 -37.71
N SER A 156 -13.99 26.25 -36.99
CA SER A 156 -14.18 27.62 -37.50
C SER A 156 -13.20 28.59 -36.82
N LYS A 157 -12.33 29.21 -37.63
CA LYS A 157 -11.36 30.25 -37.29
C LYS A 157 -12.00 31.65 -37.42
N SER A 158 -11.69 32.56 -36.49
CA SER A 158 -11.78 34.02 -36.71
C SER A 158 -10.99 34.84 -35.67
N ILE A 159 -9.76 35.24 -36.06
CA ILE A 159 -9.09 36.55 -35.99
C ILE A 159 -9.33 37.52 -34.79
N THR A 160 -8.24 37.70 -34.01
CA THR A 160 -7.64 38.83 -33.25
C THR A 160 -8.45 40.05 -32.75
N ALA A 161 -8.23 40.39 -31.48
CA ALA A 161 -7.99 41.76 -30.98
C ALA A 161 -7.10 41.73 -29.72
N GLU A 162 -6.10 42.62 -29.66
CA GLU A 162 -5.07 42.73 -28.62
C GLU A 162 -5.48 43.60 -27.41
N HIS A 163 -4.64 43.51 -26.36
CA HIS A 163 -4.43 44.38 -25.17
C HIS A 163 -5.15 44.04 -23.85
N PRO A 164 -4.57 44.38 -22.67
CA PRO A 164 -3.30 43.87 -22.12
C PRO A 164 -3.46 43.46 -20.63
N SER A 165 -2.38 42.94 -20.05
CA SER A 165 -2.09 43.03 -18.60
C SER A 165 -2.90 42.16 -17.64
N LYS A 166 -2.37 40.98 -17.34
CA LYS A 166 -1.82 40.68 -16.01
C LYS A 166 -1.06 39.36 -16.09
N ASN A 167 0.27 39.46 -16.11
CA ASN A 167 1.12 38.38 -15.63
C ASN A 167 0.84 38.27 -14.13
N THR A 168 -0.22 37.53 -13.79
CA THR A 168 -0.24 36.82 -12.52
C THR A 168 0.83 35.77 -12.69
N GLU A 169 2.01 36.04 -12.12
CA GLU A 169 2.95 34.99 -11.75
C GLU A 169 2.10 33.89 -11.10
N ASP A 170 1.95 32.79 -11.82
CA ASP A 170 1.55 31.53 -11.25
C ASP A 170 2.64 31.22 -10.24
N GLN A 171 2.42 31.67 -9.00
CA GLN A 171 3.17 31.25 -7.83
C GLN A 171 2.84 29.77 -7.67
N GLY A 172 3.49 28.97 -8.53
CA GLY A 172 3.25 27.56 -8.71
C GLY A 172 3.32 26.94 -7.34
N THR A 173 2.20 26.36 -6.91
CA THR A 173 2.22 25.49 -5.74
C THR A 173 3.15 24.35 -6.10
N GLY A 174 4.39 24.44 -5.62
CA GLY A 174 5.40 23.42 -5.86
C GLY A 174 4.85 22.05 -5.48
N HIS A 175 5.32 21.01 -6.16
CA HIS A 175 5.00 19.64 -5.79
C HIS A 175 5.30 19.43 -4.30
N LEU A 176 4.31 18.92 -3.56
CA LEU A 176 4.42 18.68 -2.12
C LEU A 176 4.90 17.26 -1.83
N LEU A 177 4.69 16.35 -2.77
CA LEU A 177 5.06 14.94 -2.66
C LEU A 177 5.74 14.49 -3.96
N THR A 178 6.90 13.84 -3.83
CA THR A 178 7.52 13.10 -4.91
C THR A 178 7.43 11.61 -4.60
N LEU A 179 6.75 10.85 -5.47
CA LEU A 179 6.72 9.39 -5.44
C LEU A 179 7.81 8.84 -6.35
N ARG A 180 8.71 8.02 -5.81
CA ARG A 180 9.74 7.32 -6.59
C ARG A 180 9.26 5.92 -6.91
N LEU A 181 9.03 5.67 -8.20
CA LEU A 181 8.43 4.45 -8.68
C LEU A 181 9.40 3.69 -9.58
N GLY A 182 9.42 2.37 -9.43
CA GLY A 182 9.99 1.45 -10.40
C GLY A 182 8.89 0.71 -11.16
N LEU A 183 9.30 -0.30 -11.92
CA LEU A 183 8.43 -1.28 -12.54
C LEU A 183 8.66 -2.65 -11.91
N THR A 184 7.60 -3.44 -11.86
CA THR A 184 7.60 -4.85 -11.43
C THR A 184 6.48 -5.60 -12.16
N CYS A 185 6.21 -6.84 -11.79
CA CYS A 185 5.18 -7.64 -12.43
C CYS A 185 4.48 -8.62 -11.47
N TYR A 186 3.36 -9.18 -11.93
CA TYR A 186 2.61 -10.17 -11.17
C TYR A 186 3.42 -11.44 -10.88
N LYS A 187 4.23 -11.89 -11.84
CA LYS A 187 5.16 -13.02 -11.67
C LYS A 187 6.15 -12.76 -10.53
N ASP A 188 6.81 -11.59 -10.52
CA ASP A 188 7.76 -11.22 -9.47
C ASP A 188 7.08 -11.15 -8.10
N TYR A 189 5.86 -10.61 -8.04
CA TYR A 189 5.08 -10.59 -6.79
C TYR A 189 4.82 -11.99 -6.25
N LEU A 190 4.42 -12.93 -7.10
CA LEU A 190 4.20 -14.33 -6.69
C LEU A 190 5.48 -15.00 -6.20
N GLY A 191 6.61 -14.73 -6.86
CA GLY A 191 7.90 -15.31 -6.50
C GLY A 191 8.60 -14.66 -5.31
N THR A 192 8.16 -13.46 -4.87
CA THR A 192 8.79 -12.70 -3.79
C THR A 192 7.82 -12.41 -2.63
N ASN A 193 6.93 -11.42 -2.78
CA ASN A 193 5.98 -11.00 -1.76
C ASN A 193 5.05 -12.13 -1.28
N TRP A 194 4.53 -12.94 -2.21
CA TRP A 194 3.63 -14.05 -1.90
C TRP A 194 4.38 -15.38 -1.62
N SER A 195 5.71 -15.34 -1.62
CA SER A 195 6.53 -16.52 -1.35
C SER A 195 6.53 -16.86 0.14
N SER A 196 6.55 -18.15 0.46
CA SER A 196 6.81 -18.63 1.83
C SER A 196 8.17 -18.18 2.37
N ARG A 197 9.08 -17.76 1.48
CA ARG A 197 10.44 -17.31 1.81
C ARG A 197 10.56 -15.79 1.97
N VAL A 198 9.44 -15.05 2.01
CA VAL A 198 9.47 -13.59 2.12
C VAL A 198 10.28 -13.09 3.32
N ALA A 199 10.26 -13.80 4.46
CA ALA A 199 11.06 -13.43 5.63
C ALA A 199 12.58 -13.55 5.37
N GLU A 200 13.01 -14.63 4.71
CA GLU A 200 14.41 -14.82 4.29
C GLU A 200 14.83 -13.75 3.29
N LEU A 201 13.98 -13.44 2.31
CA LEU A 201 14.25 -12.40 1.32
C LEU A 201 14.41 -11.02 1.96
N ARG A 202 13.61 -10.71 2.98
CA ARG A 202 13.75 -9.46 3.74
C ARG A 202 15.06 -9.41 4.50
N GLN A 203 15.43 -10.49 5.18
CA GLN A 203 16.70 -10.56 5.88
C GLN A 203 17.89 -10.44 4.93
N HIS A 204 17.82 -11.10 3.77
CA HIS A 204 18.87 -11.03 2.76
C HIS A 204 18.97 -9.63 2.15
N GLY A 205 17.82 -9.00 1.85
CA GLY A 205 17.74 -7.61 1.40
C GLY A 205 18.42 -6.63 2.36
N GLU A 206 18.15 -6.77 3.66
CA GLU A 206 18.79 -5.98 4.70
C GLU A 206 20.31 -6.19 4.73
N VAL A 207 20.78 -7.44 4.72
CA VAL A 207 22.20 -7.76 4.84
C VAL A 207 23.02 -7.32 3.62
N GLU A 208 22.49 -7.53 2.41
CA GLU A 208 23.23 -7.28 1.17
C GLU A 208 23.06 -5.85 0.67
N PHE A 209 21.87 -5.26 0.83
CA PHE A 209 21.52 -3.96 0.24
C PHE A 209 21.19 -2.88 1.28
N GLY A 210 21.09 -3.22 2.57
CA GLY A 210 20.66 -2.28 3.61
C GLY A 210 19.19 -1.87 3.50
N ASP A 211 18.37 -2.65 2.78
CA ASP A 211 16.94 -2.42 2.61
C ASP A 211 16.20 -3.77 2.58
N PRO A 212 15.30 -4.04 3.54
CA PRO A 212 14.61 -5.33 3.61
C PRO A 212 13.58 -5.50 2.48
N LEU A 213 13.28 -4.45 1.72
CA LEU A 213 12.37 -4.48 0.56
C LEU A 213 13.12 -4.56 -0.77
N ALA A 214 14.45 -4.52 -0.76
CA ALA A 214 15.29 -4.48 -1.97
C ALA A 214 15.00 -5.64 -2.93
N LEU A 215 14.82 -6.85 -2.38
CA LEU A 215 14.56 -8.08 -3.13
C LEU A 215 13.07 -8.38 -3.35
N LEU A 216 12.16 -7.48 -2.96
CA LEU A 216 10.71 -7.68 -3.08
C LEU A 216 10.11 -6.87 -4.24
N ALA A 217 9.12 -7.45 -4.92
CA ALA A 217 8.42 -6.83 -6.04
C ALA A 217 7.70 -5.53 -5.64
N GLN A 218 7.06 -5.52 -4.47
CA GLN A 218 6.36 -4.36 -3.89
C GLN A 218 5.42 -3.64 -4.89
N PRO A 219 4.48 -4.35 -5.53
CA PRO A 219 3.54 -3.71 -6.45
C PRO A 219 2.66 -2.70 -5.71
N LEU A 220 2.57 -1.47 -6.24
CA LEU A 220 1.78 -0.40 -5.66
C LEU A 220 0.28 -0.62 -5.96
N GLY A 221 -0.50 -0.83 -4.90
CA GLY A 221 -1.96 -0.85 -4.96
C GLY A 221 -2.58 0.54 -4.80
N VAL A 222 -3.85 0.68 -5.18
CA VAL A 222 -4.69 1.84 -4.92
C VAL A 222 -6.00 1.40 -4.30
N GLY A 223 -6.54 2.21 -3.39
CA GLY A 223 -7.84 2.00 -2.77
C GLY A 223 -8.48 3.33 -2.40
N ALA A 224 -9.81 3.35 -2.32
CA ALA A 224 -10.58 4.55 -2.02
C ALA A 224 -11.58 4.32 -0.89
N VAL A 225 -11.59 5.21 0.09
CA VAL A 225 -12.73 5.36 1.00
C VAL A 225 -13.79 6.17 0.27
N LEU A 226 -14.76 5.48 -0.33
CA LEU A 226 -15.82 6.12 -1.11
C LEU A 226 -16.99 6.48 -0.20
N CYS A 227 -17.24 7.79 -0.06
CA CYS A 227 -18.38 8.33 0.70
C CYS A 227 -19.53 8.68 -0.24
N THR A 228 -20.74 8.35 0.18
CA THR A 228 -22.01 8.74 -0.45
C THR A 228 -22.50 10.08 0.12
N ASP A 229 -23.46 10.73 -0.55
CA ASP A 229 -23.98 12.05 -0.15
C ASP A 229 -24.78 12.02 1.16
N ASP A 230 -25.34 10.85 1.52
CA ASP A 230 -25.98 10.58 2.80
C ASP A 230 -24.98 10.20 3.92
N GLY A 231 -23.67 10.28 3.64
CA GLY A 231 -22.61 10.09 4.63
C GLY A 231 -22.21 8.65 4.92
N GLN A 232 -22.63 7.68 4.10
CA GLN A 232 -22.21 6.28 4.24
C GLN A 232 -20.92 5.96 3.48
N VAL A 233 -20.15 4.98 3.98
CA VAL A 233 -18.93 4.46 3.33
C VAL A 233 -19.24 3.17 2.58
N VAL A 234 -18.82 3.10 1.32
CA VAL A 234 -18.98 1.91 0.48
C VAL A 234 -17.92 0.86 0.82
N LEU A 235 -18.37 -0.35 1.14
CA LEU A 235 -17.54 -1.54 1.32
C LEU A 235 -18.00 -2.64 0.36
N ILE A 236 -17.07 -3.50 -0.05
CA ILE A 236 -17.35 -4.69 -0.86
C ILE A 236 -17.00 -5.95 -0.06
N ARG A 237 -17.76 -7.04 -0.26
CA ARG A 237 -17.41 -8.35 0.30
C ARG A 237 -16.72 -9.20 -0.76
N ARG A 238 -15.51 -9.65 -0.46
CA ARG A 238 -14.72 -10.50 -1.35
C ARG A 238 -15.37 -11.89 -1.43
N SER A 239 -15.26 -12.50 -2.61
CA SER A 239 -15.66 -13.90 -2.81
C SER A 239 -14.89 -14.83 -1.85
N GLN A 240 -15.50 -15.95 -1.47
CA GLN A 240 -14.81 -16.98 -0.67
C GLN A 240 -13.84 -17.84 -1.52
N ARG A 241 -13.82 -17.64 -2.85
CA ARG A 241 -13.08 -18.48 -3.80
C ARG A 241 -11.83 -17.81 -4.37
N VAL A 242 -11.43 -16.65 -3.85
CA VAL A 242 -10.19 -15.98 -4.25
C VAL A 242 -9.03 -16.39 -3.35
N ALA A 243 -7.80 -16.27 -3.87
CA ALA A 243 -6.59 -16.67 -3.15
C ALA A 243 -6.27 -15.74 -1.96
N GLU A 244 -6.44 -14.43 -2.13
CA GLU A 244 -6.11 -13.43 -1.13
C GLU A 244 -7.36 -12.95 -0.40
N ALA A 245 -7.32 -12.90 0.94
CA ALA A 245 -8.37 -12.30 1.78
C ALA A 245 -9.81 -12.78 1.46
N GLY A 246 -9.98 -14.08 1.21
CA GLY A 246 -11.27 -14.67 0.86
C GLY A 246 -12.36 -14.38 1.91
N GLY A 247 -13.52 -13.91 1.46
CA GLY A 247 -14.66 -13.62 2.32
C GLY A 247 -14.56 -12.36 3.18
N LEU A 248 -13.42 -11.65 3.20
CA LEU A 248 -13.25 -10.43 3.99
C LEU A 248 -13.95 -9.22 3.35
N LEU A 249 -14.11 -8.14 4.14
CA LEU A 249 -14.52 -6.84 3.63
C LEU A 249 -13.32 -6.12 3.02
N ASP A 250 -13.58 -5.34 1.99
CA ASP A 250 -12.57 -4.58 1.26
C ASP A 250 -13.16 -3.23 0.81
N ILE A 251 -12.31 -2.33 0.37
CA ILE A 251 -12.69 -1.05 -0.26
C ILE A 251 -12.55 -1.14 -1.79
N PRO A 252 -13.26 -0.29 -2.56
CA PRO A 252 -12.99 -0.19 -3.99
C PRO A 252 -11.52 0.15 -4.27
N GLY A 253 -10.87 -0.64 -5.15
CA GLY A 253 -9.44 -0.51 -5.40
C GLY A 253 -8.92 -1.50 -6.44
N GLY A 254 -7.60 -1.57 -6.57
CA GLY A 254 -6.91 -2.47 -7.49
C GLY A 254 -5.41 -2.19 -7.59
N HIS A 255 -4.77 -2.81 -8.58
CA HIS A 255 -3.34 -2.64 -8.86
C HIS A 255 -3.15 -2.14 -10.30
N PRO A 256 -2.89 -0.84 -10.51
CA PRO A 256 -2.83 -0.23 -11.84
C PRO A 256 -1.69 -0.80 -12.69
N GLU A 257 -1.88 -0.79 -14.00
CA GLU A 257 -0.92 -1.31 -14.98
C GLU A 257 -0.32 -0.17 -15.82
N PRO A 258 1.01 -0.12 -15.96
CA PRO A 258 1.68 0.85 -16.82
C PRO A 258 1.39 0.55 -18.29
N LYS A 259 1.27 1.61 -19.10
CA LYS A 259 1.34 1.52 -20.56
C LYS A 259 2.79 1.80 -20.95
N VAL A 260 3.52 0.74 -21.23
CA VAL A 260 4.89 0.77 -21.78
C VAL A 260 4.87 0.51 -23.28
#